data_AF-A0AAN4YX45-F1
#
_entry.id   AF-A0AAN4YX45-F1
#
_cell.length_a   1.000
_cell.length_b   1.000
_cell.length_c   1.000
_cell.angle_alpha   90.00
_cell.angle_beta   90.00
_cell.angle_gamma   90.00
#
_symmetry.space_group_name_H-M   'P 1'
#
loop_
_entity.id
_entity.type
_entity.pdbx_description
1 polymer ?
#
loop_
_entity_poly.entity_id
_entity_poly.type
_entity_poly.pdbx_seq_one_letter_code
_entity_poly.pdbx_strand_id
1 'polypeptide(L)'
;MRQGRRISARQRHQWVDNRSSDIEAIVWSHNHFDHTGDPSRPDGTVLDSDAVGREIREINFDNTGLWISRFAAFDYFGDGSFYLLDAPGHTAGHMCALARTTAYPPSFVFMGADACHHPGVLRPSQYLPLPRPLPGGDPVGCGGCPGDLLMQLASWKSPNEPFYHLARGQFFPDYAEAIDTVAKIQELDAAGNVVVLLAHDNSLEEHLPLFPQLLNDWLVQGLRDTTIWSFCKEIGHDQWV
;
A
#
# COMPACT_ATOMS: atom_id res chain seq x y z
N MET A 1 -17.73 -21.38 17.36
CA MET A 1 -17.80 -20.04 17.99
C MET A 1 -16.39 -19.64 18.41
N ARG A 2 -15.64 -18.96 17.54
CA ARG A 2 -14.34 -18.38 17.90
C ARG A 2 -14.61 -16.98 18.47
N GLN A 3 -14.29 -16.78 19.74
CA GLN A 3 -14.39 -15.48 20.37
C GLN A 3 -13.41 -14.52 19.68
N GLY A 4 -13.94 -13.46 19.08
CA GLY A 4 -13.13 -12.34 18.59
C GLY A 4 -12.36 -11.75 19.75
N ARG A 5 -11.03 -11.69 19.64
CA ARG A 5 -10.20 -10.92 20.56
C ARG A 5 -10.58 -9.44 20.38
N ARG A 6 -11.44 -8.94 21.26
CA ARG A 6 -11.60 -7.50 21.47
C ARG A 6 -10.24 -6.95 21.88
N ILE A 7 -9.71 -6.05 21.07
CA ILE A 7 -8.56 -5.23 21.43
C ILE A 7 -8.94 -4.50 22.73
N SER A 8 -8.25 -4.85 23.81
CA SER A 8 -8.56 -4.28 25.13
C SER A 8 -8.20 -2.79 25.14
N ALA A 9 -8.99 -1.98 25.83
CA ALA A 9 -8.82 -0.54 25.95
C ALA A 9 -7.45 -0.07 26.51
N ARG A 10 -6.56 -1.00 26.91
CA ARG A 10 -5.22 -0.71 27.45
C ARG A 10 -4.17 -0.33 26.39
N GLN A 11 -4.38 -0.58 25.10
CA GLN A 11 -3.45 -0.12 24.04
C GLN A 11 -3.64 1.36 23.64
N ARG A 12 -4.61 2.08 24.23
CA ARG A 12 -4.87 3.51 23.98
C ARG A 12 -3.89 4.49 24.68
N HIS A 13 -2.84 4.03 25.35
CA HIS A 13 -2.00 4.89 26.21
C HIS A 13 -0.64 5.29 25.59
N GLN A 14 -0.45 5.13 24.28
CA GLN A 14 0.75 5.61 23.56
C GLN A 14 0.43 6.48 22.35
N TRP A 15 -0.78 7.04 22.27
CA TRP A 15 -1.04 8.15 21.35
C TRP A 15 -0.29 9.36 21.90
N VAL A 16 0.73 9.81 21.17
CA VAL A 16 1.27 11.17 21.35
C VAL A 16 0.10 12.13 21.20
N ASP A 17 0.07 13.16 22.04
CA ASP A 17 -0.95 14.21 22.09
C ASP A 17 -0.86 15.11 20.83
N ASN A 18 -1.04 14.52 19.64
CA ASN A 18 -1.27 15.28 18.41
C ASN A 18 -2.67 15.84 18.53
N ARG A 19 -2.77 17.11 18.90
CA ARG A 19 -4.06 17.78 18.90
C ARG A 19 -4.51 17.91 17.45
N SER A 20 -5.81 17.85 17.19
CA SER A 20 -6.38 18.11 15.85
C SER A 20 -5.85 19.42 15.23
N SER A 21 -5.49 20.40 16.07
CA SER A 21 -4.85 21.66 15.66
C SER A 21 -3.48 21.51 14.98
N ASP A 22 -2.78 20.39 15.21
CA ASP A 22 -1.44 20.14 14.68
C ASP A 22 -1.49 19.40 13.32
N ILE A 23 -2.69 18.99 12.88
CA ILE A 23 -2.94 18.39 11.57
C ILE A 23 -3.28 19.50 10.57
N GLU A 24 -2.42 19.72 9.58
CA GLU A 24 -2.67 20.70 8.50
C GLU A 24 -3.81 20.25 7.57
N ALA A 25 -3.77 18.99 7.14
CA ALA A 25 -4.70 18.45 6.15
C ALA A 25 -5.03 16.98 6.40
N ILE A 26 -6.22 16.57 5.95
CA ILE A 26 -6.67 15.19 5.87
C ILE A 26 -6.90 14.90 4.40
N VAL A 27 -6.26 13.85 3.89
CA VAL A 27 -6.42 13.39 2.51
C VAL A 27 -7.23 12.12 2.52
N TRP A 28 -8.42 12.16 1.93
CA TRP A 28 -9.22 10.97 1.69
C TRP A 28 -8.83 10.37 0.35
N SER A 29 -8.38 9.11 0.34
CA SER A 29 -8.11 8.39 -0.91
C SER A 29 -9.40 8.13 -1.69
N HIS A 30 -10.51 7.86 -1.00
CA HIS A 30 -11.86 7.70 -1.52
C HIS A 30 -12.88 7.68 -0.36
N ASN A 31 -14.18 7.56 -0.69
CA ASN A 31 -15.30 7.74 0.24
C ASN A 31 -15.92 6.43 0.77
N HIS A 32 -15.14 5.36 0.96
CA HIS A 32 -15.62 4.19 1.70
C HIS A 32 -15.49 4.39 3.22
N PHE A 33 -16.35 3.68 3.96
CA PHE A 33 -16.57 3.90 5.40
C PHE A 33 -15.30 3.71 6.26
N ASP A 34 -14.41 2.82 5.85
CA ASP A 34 -13.15 2.51 6.51
C ASP A 34 -12.00 3.47 6.16
N HIS A 35 -12.22 4.39 5.22
CA HIS A 35 -11.25 5.42 4.82
C HIS A 35 -11.65 6.84 5.26
N THR A 36 -12.96 7.09 5.41
CA THR A 36 -13.47 8.35 5.95
C THR A 36 -13.65 8.32 7.46
N GLY A 37 -13.69 7.11 8.05
CA GLY A 37 -14.06 6.91 9.44
C GLY A 37 -15.52 7.28 9.72
N ASP A 38 -15.83 7.50 10.99
CA ASP A 38 -17.10 8.04 11.46
C ASP A 38 -16.85 9.29 12.32
N PRO A 39 -16.70 10.47 11.67
CA PRO A 39 -16.37 11.72 12.36
C PRO A 39 -17.47 12.21 13.30
N SER A 40 -18.68 11.63 13.22
CA SER A 40 -19.77 11.93 14.15
C SER A 40 -19.58 11.28 15.54
N ARG A 41 -18.62 10.34 15.68
CA ARG A 41 -18.33 9.69 16.94
C ARG A 41 -17.48 10.58 17.85
N PRO A 42 -17.95 10.89 19.07
CA PRO A 42 -17.21 11.77 19.99
C PRO A 42 -15.89 11.16 20.50
N ASP A 43 -15.63 9.86 20.26
CA ASP A 43 -14.39 9.16 20.59
C ASP A 43 -13.50 8.84 19.37
N GLY A 44 -13.81 9.41 18.21
CA GLY A 44 -13.02 9.26 16.98
C GLY A 44 -11.70 10.05 17.01
N THR A 45 -10.72 9.61 16.20
CA THR A 45 -9.44 10.32 16.01
C THR A 45 -9.58 11.56 15.13
N VAL A 46 -10.57 11.54 14.24
CA VAL A 46 -11.00 12.68 13.43
C VAL A 46 -12.49 12.89 13.72
N LEU A 47 -12.87 14.11 14.11
CA LEU A 47 -14.23 14.50 14.47
C LEU A 47 -14.83 15.43 13.42
N ASP A 48 -16.16 15.52 13.33
CA ASP A 48 -16.85 16.48 12.46
C ASP A 48 -16.43 17.92 12.79
N SER A 49 -16.17 18.19 14.08
CA SER A 49 -15.64 19.47 14.55
C SER A 49 -14.26 19.80 13.99
N ASP A 50 -13.47 18.80 13.60
CA ASP A 50 -12.15 19.00 13.00
C ASP A 50 -12.27 19.52 11.57
N ALA A 51 -13.37 19.21 10.88
CA ALA A 51 -13.67 19.73 9.55
C ALA A 51 -14.32 21.12 9.57
N VAL A 52 -14.88 21.56 10.71
CA VAL A 52 -15.54 22.87 10.83
C VAL A 52 -14.53 23.99 10.58
N GLY A 53 -14.81 24.81 9.56
CA GLY A 53 -13.94 25.92 9.16
C GLY A 53 -12.75 25.52 8.28
N ARG A 54 -12.60 24.23 7.94
CA ARG A 54 -11.65 23.77 6.92
C ARG A 54 -12.27 23.81 5.54
N GLU A 55 -11.47 24.15 4.55
CA GLU A 55 -11.86 24.16 3.14
C GLU A 55 -11.75 22.76 2.55
N ILE A 56 -12.82 22.25 1.95
CA ILE A 56 -12.76 21.03 1.14
C ILE A 56 -12.15 21.39 -0.20
N ARG A 57 -11.03 20.76 -0.53
CA ARG A 57 -10.31 20.96 -1.80
C ARG A 57 -10.42 19.71 -2.64
N GLU A 58 -11.14 19.82 -3.75
CA GLU A 58 -11.09 18.82 -4.80
C GLU A 58 -9.79 19.01 -5.60
N ILE A 59 -9.00 17.95 -5.69
CA ILE A 59 -7.75 17.97 -6.45
C ILE A 59 -8.09 17.75 -7.91
N ASN A 60 -7.76 18.73 -8.76
CA ASN A 60 -7.88 18.59 -10.19
C ASN A 60 -6.54 18.11 -10.79
N PHE A 61 -6.55 16.94 -11.39
CA PHE A 61 -5.39 16.37 -12.08
C PHE A 61 -5.28 16.82 -13.55
N ASP A 62 -6.29 17.51 -14.08
CA ASP A 62 -6.24 18.11 -15.40
C ASP A 62 -5.18 19.22 -15.42
N ASN A 63 -4.27 19.13 -16.40
CA ASN A 63 -3.26 20.15 -16.66
C ASN A 63 -2.23 20.36 -15.53
N THR A 64 -2.00 19.39 -14.63
CA THR A 64 -0.90 19.50 -13.65
C THR A 64 0.46 19.59 -14.33
N GLY A 65 0.59 19.01 -15.54
CA GLY A 65 1.86 18.92 -16.28
C GLY A 65 2.90 18.02 -15.59
N LEU A 66 2.55 17.40 -14.46
CA LEU A 66 3.42 16.56 -13.66
C LEU A 66 2.93 15.11 -13.74
N TRP A 67 3.87 14.22 -14.09
CA TRP A 67 3.62 12.80 -14.22
C TRP A 67 4.68 12.02 -13.45
N ILE A 68 4.24 11.06 -12.63
CA ILE A 68 5.13 10.14 -11.92
C ILE A 68 4.81 8.73 -12.41
N SER A 69 5.78 8.09 -13.08
CA SER A 69 5.48 6.93 -13.95
C SER A 69 4.35 7.31 -14.92
N ARG A 70 3.21 6.62 -14.86
CA ARG A 70 2.01 6.86 -15.68
C ARG A 70 0.87 7.51 -14.90
N PHE A 71 1.11 7.99 -13.69
CA PHE A 71 0.13 8.72 -12.88
C PHE A 71 0.21 10.21 -13.18
N ALA A 72 -0.94 10.85 -13.41
CA ALA A 72 -1.03 12.29 -13.25
C ALA A 72 -0.83 12.61 -11.77
N ALA A 73 0.03 13.58 -11.47
CA ALA A 73 0.46 13.86 -10.11
C ALA A 73 0.24 15.32 -9.74
N PHE A 74 -0.03 15.55 -8.46
CA PHE A 74 -0.15 16.87 -7.84
C PHE A 74 0.82 16.95 -6.67
N ASP A 75 1.80 17.86 -6.73
CA ASP A 75 2.73 18.12 -5.64
C ASP A 75 2.06 19.00 -4.57
N TYR A 76 1.69 18.39 -3.45
CA TYR A 76 0.86 19.03 -2.44
C TYR A 76 1.61 20.18 -1.73
N PHE A 77 2.90 19.99 -1.42
CA PHE A 77 3.72 21.01 -0.75
C PHE A 77 4.47 21.91 -1.74
N GLY A 78 4.61 21.50 -3.00
CA GLY A 78 5.36 22.24 -4.02
C GLY A 78 6.89 22.12 -3.88
N ASP A 79 7.37 21.25 -3.00
CA ASP A 79 8.80 21.01 -2.74
C ASP A 79 9.25 19.58 -3.14
N GLY A 80 8.34 18.84 -3.77
CA GLY A 80 8.52 17.47 -4.21
C GLY A 80 8.64 16.42 -3.10
N SER A 81 8.17 16.73 -1.89
CA SER A 81 8.17 15.79 -0.75
C SER A 81 6.92 14.90 -0.68
N PHE A 82 5.78 15.36 -1.19
CA PHE A 82 4.52 14.62 -1.13
C PHE A 82 3.64 14.86 -2.35
N TYR A 83 3.32 13.78 -3.05
CA TYR A 83 2.50 13.82 -4.26
C TYR A 83 1.20 13.06 -4.05
N LEU A 84 0.10 13.63 -4.53
CA LEU A 84 -1.17 12.94 -4.75
C LEU A 84 -1.18 12.43 -6.20
N LEU A 85 -1.71 11.24 -6.42
CA LEU A 85 -1.67 10.53 -7.69
C LEU A 85 -3.08 10.11 -8.11
N ASP A 86 -3.46 10.44 -9.34
CA ASP A 86 -4.74 10.06 -9.94
C ASP A 86 -4.79 8.55 -10.22
N ALA A 87 -5.58 7.81 -9.45
CA ALA A 87 -5.57 6.35 -9.45
C ALA A 87 -7.00 5.75 -9.48
N PRO A 88 -7.80 6.07 -10.52
CA PRO A 88 -9.18 5.65 -10.61
C PRO A 88 -9.33 4.14 -10.77
N GLY A 89 -10.55 3.65 -10.52
CA GLY A 89 -10.96 2.28 -10.80
C GLY A 89 -11.68 1.61 -9.63
N HIS A 90 -11.08 1.66 -8.42
CA HIS A 90 -11.77 1.30 -7.18
C HIS A 90 -12.98 2.22 -6.93
N THR A 91 -12.74 3.51 -7.10
CA THR A 91 -13.78 4.53 -7.28
C THR A 91 -13.34 5.53 -8.35
N ALA A 92 -14.26 6.33 -8.90
CA ALA A 92 -13.93 7.27 -9.97
C ALA A 92 -12.93 8.37 -9.55
N GLY A 93 -12.90 8.74 -8.27
CA GLY A 93 -11.97 9.74 -7.72
C GLY A 93 -10.94 9.13 -6.76
N HIS A 94 -10.65 7.84 -6.91
CA HIS A 94 -9.68 7.18 -6.05
C HIS A 94 -8.27 7.76 -6.27
N MET A 95 -7.58 8.11 -5.19
CA MET A 95 -6.23 8.64 -5.23
C MET A 95 -5.25 7.74 -4.46
N CYS A 96 -4.04 7.64 -4.99
CA CYS A 96 -2.87 7.15 -4.26
C CYS A 96 -1.99 8.33 -3.85
N ALA A 97 -0.97 8.07 -3.04
CA ALA A 97 0.01 9.09 -2.67
C ALA A 97 1.44 8.55 -2.72
N LEU A 98 2.41 9.43 -2.94
CA LEU A 98 3.83 9.11 -2.92
C LEU A 98 4.57 10.12 -2.04
N ALA A 99 5.15 9.65 -0.94
CA ALA A 99 5.91 10.47 -0.02
C ALA A 99 7.41 10.18 -0.16
N ARG A 100 8.22 11.23 -0.30
CA ARG A 100 9.69 11.13 -0.22
C ARG A 100 10.09 11.03 1.24
N THR A 101 10.59 9.88 1.67
CA THR A 101 10.97 9.62 3.06
C THR A 101 12.44 9.91 3.35
N THR A 102 13.34 9.70 2.39
CA THR A 102 14.75 10.05 2.53
C THR A 102 15.20 10.81 1.29
N ALA A 103 16.04 11.84 1.46
CA ALA A 103 16.53 12.64 0.34
C ALA A 103 17.76 12.03 -0.35
N TYR A 104 18.65 11.37 0.41
CA TYR A 104 19.88 10.79 -0.14
C TYR A 104 20.29 9.46 0.56
N PRO A 105 20.32 8.32 -0.18
CA PRO A 105 19.72 8.16 -1.51
C PRO A 105 18.19 8.41 -1.45
N PRO A 106 17.58 8.95 -2.51
CA PRO A 106 16.17 9.26 -2.49
C PRO A 106 15.32 7.99 -2.40
N SER A 107 14.47 7.92 -1.38
CA SER A 107 13.56 6.79 -1.16
C SER A 107 12.14 7.29 -0.94
N PHE A 108 11.17 6.50 -1.40
CA PHE A 108 9.77 6.87 -1.39
C PHE A 108 8.88 5.78 -0.83
N VAL A 109 7.78 6.19 -0.20
CA VAL A 109 6.69 5.32 0.21
C VAL A 109 5.50 5.62 -0.69
N PHE A 110 5.06 4.62 -1.45
CA PHE A 110 3.83 4.67 -2.21
C PHE A 110 2.68 4.13 -1.35
N MET A 111 1.68 4.96 -1.12
CA MET A 111 0.46 4.62 -0.38
C MET A 111 -0.66 4.36 -1.38
N GLY A 112 -0.93 3.08 -1.61
CA GLY A 112 -1.87 2.61 -2.64
C GLY A 112 -3.33 2.62 -2.23
N ALA A 113 -3.64 2.81 -0.95
CA ALA A 113 -4.97 2.65 -0.38
C ALA A 113 -5.64 1.36 -0.89
N ASP A 114 -6.75 1.49 -1.62
CA ASP A 114 -7.56 0.38 -2.12
C ASP A 114 -7.40 0.15 -3.62
N ALA A 115 -6.35 0.69 -4.24
CA ALA A 115 -6.04 0.36 -5.64
C ALA A 115 -5.93 -1.16 -5.85
N CYS A 116 -5.50 -1.90 -4.81
CA CYS A 116 -5.80 -3.31 -4.60
C CYS A 116 -5.66 -3.66 -3.12
N HIS A 117 -6.25 -4.79 -2.70
CA HIS A 117 -6.28 -5.19 -1.28
C HIS A 117 -5.19 -6.18 -0.88
N HIS A 118 -4.46 -6.76 -1.84
CA HIS A 118 -3.47 -7.79 -1.56
C HIS A 118 -2.26 -7.64 -2.51
N PRO A 119 -1.01 -7.67 -2.00
CA PRO A 119 0.19 -7.58 -2.84
C PRO A 119 0.31 -8.64 -3.93
N GLY A 120 -0.37 -9.79 -3.81
CA GLY A 120 -0.42 -10.81 -4.84
C GLY A 120 -1.13 -10.36 -6.12
N VAL A 121 -1.86 -9.24 -6.10
CA VAL A 121 -2.39 -8.59 -7.31
C VAL A 121 -1.29 -7.82 -8.07
N LEU A 122 -0.27 -7.34 -7.35
CA LEU A 122 0.84 -6.59 -7.90
C LEU A 122 2.00 -7.51 -8.31
N ARG A 123 2.24 -8.57 -7.53
CA ARG A 123 3.46 -9.37 -7.59
C ARG A 123 3.16 -10.87 -7.78
N PRO A 124 3.99 -11.60 -8.54
CA PRO A 124 5.09 -11.07 -9.36
C PRO A 124 4.56 -10.29 -10.58
N SER A 125 5.43 -9.59 -11.27
CA SER A 125 5.10 -8.86 -12.50
C SER A 125 6.22 -9.01 -13.53
N GLN A 126 6.00 -8.52 -14.76
CA GLN A 126 7.05 -8.46 -15.77
C GLN A 126 8.26 -7.59 -15.36
N TYR A 127 8.05 -6.63 -14.46
CA TYR A 127 9.10 -5.73 -13.96
C TYR A 127 9.76 -6.28 -12.69
N LEU A 128 9.02 -7.07 -11.90
CA LEU A 128 9.49 -7.70 -10.67
C LEU A 128 9.09 -9.19 -10.68
N PRO A 129 9.85 -10.04 -11.38
CA PRO A 129 9.55 -11.46 -11.49
C PRO A 129 9.84 -12.20 -10.18
N LEU A 130 9.31 -13.41 -10.04
CA LEU A 130 9.65 -14.30 -8.93
C LEU A 130 11.17 -14.53 -8.85
N PRO A 131 11.77 -14.50 -7.64
CA PRO A 131 13.19 -14.75 -7.50
C PRO A 131 13.51 -16.19 -7.95
N ARG A 132 14.57 -16.35 -8.73
CA ARG A 132 15.09 -17.66 -9.13
C ARG A 132 16.16 -18.12 -8.13
N PRO A 133 16.32 -19.43 -7.92
CA PRO A 133 17.41 -19.94 -7.10
C PRO A 133 18.74 -19.61 -7.76
N LEU A 134 19.72 -19.19 -6.96
CA LEU A 134 21.09 -19.01 -7.44
C LEU A 134 21.67 -20.38 -7.83
N PRO A 135 22.37 -20.50 -8.97
CA PRO A 135 23.03 -21.75 -9.34
C PRO A 135 24.10 -22.10 -8.29
N GLY A 136 23.92 -23.21 -7.58
CA GLY A 136 24.92 -23.76 -6.65
C GLY A 136 24.66 -23.57 -5.15
N GLY A 137 23.50 -23.06 -4.74
CA GLY A 137 23.09 -23.07 -3.33
C GLY A 137 22.64 -24.46 -2.88
N ASP A 138 23.15 -24.94 -1.73
CA ASP A 138 22.65 -26.15 -1.08
C ASP A 138 21.12 -26.04 -0.84
N PRO A 139 20.36 -27.15 -0.95
CA PRO A 139 18.95 -27.18 -0.54
C PRO A 139 18.89 -27.17 0.99
N VAL A 140 19.23 -26.03 1.61
CA VAL A 140 19.21 -25.87 3.06
C VAL A 140 17.77 -25.67 3.51
N GLY A 141 17.33 -26.58 4.38
CA GLY A 141 16.03 -26.53 5.05
C GLY A 141 15.81 -25.25 5.86
N CYS A 142 14.53 -24.94 6.05
CA CYS A 142 13.97 -23.75 6.72
C CYS A 142 14.32 -22.41 6.03
N GLY A 143 13.45 -22.00 5.09
CA GLY A 143 13.47 -20.65 4.51
C GLY A 143 13.61 -20.61 2.98
N GLY A 144 13.17 -21.64 2.26
CA GLY A 144 13.24 -21.68 0.81
C GLY A 144 12.64 -20.44 0.16
N CYS A 145 13.30 -19.93 -0.88
CA CYS A 145 12.80 -18.85 -1.71
C CYS A 145 11.33 -19.16 -2.08
N PRO A 146 10.36 -18.26 -1.82
CA PRO A 146 8.96 -18.51 -2.14
C PRO A 146 8.76 -18.92 -3.60
N GLY A 147 9.56 -18.36 -4.51
CA GLY A 147 9.55 -18.71 -5.93
C GLY A 147 9.89 -20.18 -6.20
N ASP A 148 10.84 -20.77 -5.48
CA ASP A 148 11.23 -22.17 -5.67
C ASP A 148 10.12 -23.12 -5.22
N LEU A 149 9.56 -22.86 -4.03
CA LEU A 149 8.47 -23.66 -3.50
C LEU A 149 7.26 -23.62 -4.44
N LEU A 150 6.90 -22.45 -4.94
CA LEU A 150 5.74 -22.27 -5.82
C LEU A 150 5.96 -22.88 -7.22
N MET A 151 7.17 -22.75 -7.77
CA MET A 151 7.53 -23.39 -9.05
C MET A 151 7.62 -24.92 -8.92
N GLN A 152 8.15 -25.44 -7.80
CA GLN A 152 8.23 -26.87 -7.54
C GLN A 152 6.87 -27.51 -7.28
N LEU A 153 5.94 -26.80 -6.63
CA LEU A 153 4.57 -27.27 -6.44
C LEU A 153 3.75 -27.30 -7.74
N ALA A 154 4.30 -26.83 -8.87
CA ALA A 154 3.64 -26.74 -10.19
C ALA A 154 2.31 -25.97 -10.19
N SER A 155 2.00 -25.26 -9.11
CA SER A 155 0.75 -24.52 -8.91
C SER A 155 0.70 -23.21 -9.68
N TRP A 156 1.87 -22.63 -10.01
CA TRP A 156 1.97 -21.29 -10.60
C TRP A 156 2.44 -21.30 -12.06
N LYS A 157 1.69 -20.58 -12.92
CA LYS A 157 1.82 -20.70 -14.38
C LYS A 157 2.94 -19.86 -14.97
N SER A 158 3.26 -18.71 -14.38
CA SER A 158 4.23 -17.76 -14.95
C SER A 158 4.97 -16.97 -13.85
N PRO A 159 6.31 -16.91 -13.89
CA PRO A 159 7.10 -16.17 -12.91
C PRO A 159 6.94 -14.64 -13.01
N ASN A 160 6.23 -14.16 -14.04
CA ASN A 160 6.07 -12.74 -14.36
C ASN A 160 4.60 -12.29 -14.25
N GLU A 161 3.70 -13.15 -13.77
CA GLU A 161 2.26 -12.86 -13.65
C GLU A 161 1.81 -12.88 -12.19
N PRO A 162 0.97 -11.92 -11.75
CA PRO A 162 0.57 -11.79 -10.35
C PRO A 162 -0.21 -12.99 -9.82
N PHE A 163 -0.01 -13.33 -8.54
CA PHE A 163 -0.70 -14.44 -7.86
C PHE A 163 -2.21 -14.36 -7.91
N TYR A 164 -2.75 -13.14 -7.89
CA TYR A 164 -4.18 -12.88 -7.88
C TYR A 164 -4.56 -11.91 -8.99
N HIS A 165 -5.80 -12.02 -9.45
CA HIS A 165 -6.42 -11.00 -10.26
C HIS A 165 -7.20 -10.04 -9.37
N LEU A 166 -7.30 -8.79 -9.83
CA LEU A 166 -8.19 -7.83 -9.19
C LEU A 166 -9.61 -8.39 -9.14
N ALA A 167 -10.25 -8.28 -7.98
CA ALA A 167 -11.61 -8.76 -7.78
C ALA A 167 -12.56 -8.04 -8.75
N ARG A 168 -13.50 -8.79 -9.33
CA ARG A 168 -14.62 -8.20 -10.07
C ARG A 168 -15.77 -7.97 -9.12
N GLY A 169 -16.42 -6.82 -9.19
CA GLY A 169 -17.62 -6.56 -8.40
C GLY A 169 -17.78 -5.09 -8.02
N GLN A 170 -18.61 -4.86 -7.00
CA GLN A 170 -19.00 -3.50 -6.58
C GLN A 170 -17.83 -2.65 -6.09
N PHE A 171 -16.74 -3.26 -5.64
CA PHE A 171 -15.52 -2.55 -5.21
C PHE A 171 -14.67 -2.05 -6.39
N PHE A 172 -14.87 -2.55 -7.62
CA PHE A 172 -14.16 -2.09 -8.81
C PHE A 172 -15.16 -1.87 -9.95
N PRO A 173 -15.98 -0.82 -9.86
CA PRO A 173 -17.05 -0.55 -10.84
C PRO A 173 -16.48 -0.25 -12.23
N ASP A 174 -15.33 0.43 -12.30
CA ASP A 174 -14.56 0.57 -13.54
C ASP A 174 -13.35 -0.37 -13.52
N TYR A 175 -13.59 -1.61 -13.92
CA TYR A 175 -12.58 -2.65 -13.91
C TYR A 175 -11.42 -2.37 -14.87
N ALA A 176 -11.66 -1.66 -15.98
CA ALA A 176 -10.62 -1.37 -16.96
C ALA A 176 -9.64 -0.34 -16.40
N GLU A 177 -10.15 0.75 -15.83
CA GLU A 177 -9.34 1.76 -15.14
C GLU A 177 -8.61 1.16 -13.93
N ALA A 178 -9.26 0.29 -13.16
CA ALA A 178 -8.64 -0.33 -11.99
C ALA A 178 -7.46 -1.23 -12.37
N ILE A 179 -7.59 -2.02 -13.45
CA ILE A 179 -6.49 -2.83 -13.98
C ILE A 179 -5.35 -1.95 -14.52
N ASP A 180 -5.66 -0.83 -15.17
CA ASP A 180 -4.64 0.11 -15.61
C ASP A 180 -3.89 0.71 -14.41
N THR A 181 -4.61 1.16 -13.37
CA THR A 181 -4.03 1.63 -12.10
C THR A 181 -3.12 0.57 -11.47
N VAL A 182 -3.56 -0.68 -11.37
CA VAL A 182 -2.71 -1.80 -10.90
C VAL A 182 -1.43 -1.92 -11.73
N ALA A 183 -1.53 -1.85 -13.06
CA ALA A 183 -0.36 -1.91 -13.93
C ALA A 183 0.60 -0.72 -13.73
N LYS A 184 0.08 0.49 -13.45
CA LYS A 184 0.91 1.65 -13.10
C LYS A 184 1.65 1.42 -11.78
N ILE A 185 1.00 0.82 -10.78
CA ILE A 185 1.62 0.48 -9.49
C ILE A 185 2.74 -0.54 -9.68
N GLN A 186 2.57 -1.54 -10.54
CA GLN A 186 3.61 -2.55 -10.82
C GLN A 186 4.91 -1.95 -11.35
N GLU A 187 4.84 -0.85 -12.12
CA GLU A 187 6.04 -0.13 -12.58
C GLU A 187 6.76 0.56 -11.42
N LEU A 188 6.01 1.27 -10.56
CA LEU A 188 6.58 1.94 -9.37
C LEU A 188 7.17 0.93 -8.38
N ASP A 189 6.47 -0.18 -8.18
CA ASP A 189 6.89 -1.23 -7.26
C ASP A 189 8.25 -1.84 -7.66
N ALA A 190 8.57 -1.85 -8.95
CA ALA A 190 9.83 -2.35 -9.48
C ALA A 190 10.98 -1.32 -9.42
N ALA A 191 10.73 -0.06 -9.08
CA ALA A 191 11.75 1.00 -9.08
C ALA A 191 12.89 0.80 -8.08
N GLY A 192 12.72 -0.09 -7.09
CA GLY A 192 13.73 -0.45 -6.09
C GLY A 192 13.91 0.57 -4.97
N ASN A 193 13.68 1.86 -5.23
CA ASN A 193 13.67 2.94 -4.23
C ASN A 193 12.25 3.39 -3.84
N VAL A 194 11.23 2.57 -4.12
CA VAL A 194 9.84 2.76 -3.70
C VAL A 194 9.40 1.52 -2.92
N VAL A 195 8.81 1.72 -1.74
CA VAL A 195 8.08 0.67 -1.01
C VAL A 195 6.57 0.93 -1.15
N VAL A 196 5.82 -0.08 -1.59
CA VAL A 196 4.36 -0.01 -1.77
C VAL A 196 3.67 -0.52 -0.51
N LEU A 197 2.80 0.31 0.06
CA LEU A 197 1.92 0.00 1.19
C LEU A 197 0.47 0.09 0.74
N LEU A 198 -0.31 -0.96 0.97
CA LEU A 198 -1.75 -1.01 0.69
C LEU A 198 -2.53 -0.94 2.01
N ALA A 199 -3.76 -0.41 1.99
CA ALA A 199 -4.54 -0.20 3.22
C ALA A 199 -4.87 -1.53 3.95
N HIS A 200 -5.02 -2.61 3.19
CA HIS A 200 -5.42 -3.93 3.69
C HIS A 200 -4.33 -5.00 3.55
N ASP A 201 -3.06 -4.60 3.41
CA ASP A 201 -1.92 -5.52 3.41
C ASP A 201 -1.44 -5.83 4.83
N ASN A 202 -1.84 -7.00 5.35
CA ASN A 202 -1.43 -7.47 6.67
C ASN A 202 -0.02 -8.09 6.68
N SER A 203 0.57 -8.37 5.51
CA SER A 203 1.82 -9.12 5.42
C SER A 203 3.04 -8.36 5.95
N LEU A 204 2.89 -7.04 6.13
CA LEU A 204 3.93 -6.13 6.60
C LEU A 204 3.79 -5.74 8.08
N GLU A 205 2.72 -6.15 8.78
CA GLU A 205 2.39 -5.69 10.14
C GLU A 205 3.55 -5.92 11.13
N GLU A 206 4.22 -7.06 11.06
CA GLU A 206 5.34 -7.40 11.97
C GLU A 206 6.67 -6.71 11.61
N HIS A 207 6.76 -6.06 10.45
CA HIS A 207 8.02 -5.51 9.91
C HIS A 207 7.99 -3.99 9.79
N LEU A 208 6.81 -3.37 9.71
CA LEU A 208 6.68 -1.94 9.58
C LEU A 208 6.92 -1.24 10.93
N PRO A 209 7.80 -0.22 10.99
CA PRO A 209 7.85 0.67 12.14
C PRO A 209 6.50 1.39 12.25
N LEU A 210 5.81 1.16 13.36
CA LEU A 210 4.56 1.85 13.68
C LEU A 210 4.86 3.14 14.45
N PHE A 211 3.95 4.10 14.30
CA PHE A 211 3.99 5.34 15.06
C PHE A 211 4.27 5.08 16.56
N PRO A 212 5.15 5.86 17.22
CA PRO A 212 5.81 7.09 16.77
C PRO A 212 7.13 6.90 16.00
N GLN A 213 7.46 5.67 15.60
CA GLN A 213 8.69 5.42 14.85
C GLN A 213 8.57 5.96 13.42
N LEU A 214 9.70 6.43 12.89
CA LEU A 214 9.78 6.95 11.53
C LEU A 214 10.09 5.82 10.55
N LEU A 215 9.52 5.91 9.35
CA LEU A 215 9.81 5.01 8.23
C LEU A 215 10.97 5.52 7.34
N ASN A 216 11.57 6.67 7.69
CA ASN A 216 12.76 7.18 7.00
C ASN A 216 13.87 6.12 6.99
N ASP A 217 14.69 6.16 5.95
CA ASP A 217 15.86 5.29 5.75
C ASP A 217 15.52 3.79 5.58
N TRP A 218 14.25 3.45 5.34
CA TRP A 218 13.81 2.08 5.05
C TRP A 218 14.63 1.40 3.95
N LEU A 219 15.10 2.17 2.96
CA LEU A 219 15.87 1.68 1.82
C LEU A 219 17.23 1.16 2.27
N VAL A 220 17.97 1.93 3.07
CA VAL A 220 19.28 1.51 3.59
C VAL A 220 19.16 0.47 4.70
N GLN A 221 18.01 0.42 5.38
CA GLN A 221 17.67 -0.63 6.35
C GLN A 221 17.22 -1.94 5.68
N GLY A 222 17.05 -1.97 4.35
CA GLY A 222 16.67 -3.17 3.61
C GLY A 222 15.23 -3.65 3.87
N LEU A 223 14.34 -2.75 4.31
CA LEU A 223 12.95 -3.11 4.63
C LEU A 223 12.26 -3.77 3.44
N ARG A 224 12.33 -3.14 2.25
CA ARG A 224 11.71 -3.68 1.04
C ARG A 224 12.27 -5.05 0.69
N ASP A 225 13.58 -5.20 0.63
CA ASP A 225 14.22 -6.45 0.20
C ASP A 225 13.88 -7.64 1.11
N THR A 226 13.68 -7.37 2.40
CA THR A 226 13.30 -8.40 3.38
C THR A 226 11.81 -8.72 3.39
N THR A 227 10.95 -7.82 2.91
CA THR A 227 9.49 -7.92 3.08
C THR A 227 8.69 -8.04 1.80
N ILE A 228 9.29 -7.80 0.64
CA ILE A 228 8.58 -7.69 -0.65
C ILE A 228 7.78 -8.96 -1.03
N TRP A 229 8.19 -10.13 -0.53
CA TRP A 229 7.53 -11.42 -0.71
C TRP A 229 6.89 -11.97 0.57
N SER A 230 6.77 -11.18 1.65
CA SER A 230 6.20 -11.64 2.93
C SER A 230 4.78 -12.18 2.80
N PHE A 231 3.99 -11.59 1.91
CA PHE A 231 2.61 -12.00 1.62
C PHE A 231 2.51 -13.44 1.09
N CYS A 232 3.59 -14.04 0.56
CA CYS A 232 3.58 -15.42 0.10
C CYS A 232 3.29 -16.44 1.21
N LYS A 233 3.50 -16.06 2.49
CA LYS A 233 3.12 -16.90 3.64
C LYS A 233 1.62 -17.17 3.70
N GLU A 234 0.80 -16.27 3.14
CA GLU A 234 -0.66 -16.34 3.14
C GLU A 234 -1.18 -17.26 2.01
N ILE A 235 -0.47 -17.33 0.88
CA ILE A 235 -0.83 -18.13 -0.32
C ILE A 235 -0.94 -19.64 0.00
N GLY A 236 -0.22 -20.13 1.01
CA GLY A 236 -0.27 -21.53 1.44
C GLY A 236 -1.45 -21.89 2.34
N HIS A 237 -2.16 -20.91 2.90
CA HIS A 237 -3.29 -21.12 3.81
C HIS A 237 -4.65 -21.09 3.11
N ASP A 238 -4.71 -20.65 1.85
CA ASP A 238 -5.94 -20.49 1.06
C ASP A 238 -6.39 -21.76 0.31
N GLN A 239 -5.99 -22.96 0.78
CA GLN A 239 -6.55 -24.22 0.26
C GLN A 239 -8.00 -24.51 0.74
N TRP A 240 -8.64 -23.58 1.44
CA TRP A 240 -10.01 -23.73 1.94
C TRP A 240 -10.80 -22.41 1.94
N VAL A 241 -11.14 -21.90 0.75
CA VAL A 241 -12.41 -21.20 0.51
C VAL A 241 -12.99 -21.66 -0.82
#